data_AF-L9M153-F1
#
_entry.id   AF-L9M153-F1
#
_cell.length_a   1.000
_cell.length_b   1.000
_cell.length_c   1.000
_cell.angle_alpha   90.00
_cell.angle_beta   90.00
_cell.angle_gamma   90.00
#
_symmetry.space_group_name_H-M   'P 1'
#
loop_
_entity.id
_entity.type
_entity.pdbx_description
1 polymer ?
#
loop_
_entity_poly.entity_id
_entity_poly.type
_entity_poly.pdbx_seq_one_letter_code
_entity_poly.pdbx_strand_id
1 'polypeptide(L)'
;MMNDSRWRLREAAAMACQIIGEQDFSTIKNWFEQIYPDSSLLEKRGILVALAHPPLLTTAANTVYCLNLCEQIFNDIFPSDHQTIDQSEAFKTLKKSLEYVLSVFVAADPLLGFDLLAKLAERKHQQINKILKANLSKSRLTKKYMLKINKIYEMMDQ
;
A
#
# COMPACT_ATOMS: atom_id res chain seq x y z
N MET A 1 -7.32 18.28 -0.62
CA MET A 1 -5.99 18.51 0.01
C MET A 1 -4.97 17.44 -0.36
N MET A 2 -5.31 16.14 -0.34
CA MET A 2 -4.39 15.08 -0.78
C MET A 2 -4.02 15.15 -2.26
N ASN A 3 -4.83 15.82 -3.08
CA ASN A 3 -4.56 16.11 -4.49
C ASN A 3 -3.93 17.50 -4.75
N ASP A 4 -3.42 18.20 -3.71
CA ASP A 4 -2.83 19.54 -3.90
C ASP A 4 -1.54 19.47 -4.74
N SER A 5 -1.28 20.48 -5.58
CA SER A 5 -0.09 20.53 -6.43
C SER A 5 1.21 20.57 -5.62
N ARG A 6 1.19 21.16 -4.42
CA ARG A 6 2.35 21.30 -3.52
C ARG A 6 2.53 20.02 -2.70
N TRP A 7 3.65 19.32 -2.91
CA TRP A 7 3.90 18.03 -2.27
C TRP A 7 3.91 18.09 -0.74
N ARG A 8 4.36 19.20 -0.13
CA ARG A 8 4.34 19.39 1.33
C ARG A 8 2.92 19.41 1.91
N LEU A 9 1.95 19.96 1.19
CA LEU A 9 0.55 19.93 1.64
C LEU A 9 -0.04 18.53 1.54
N ARG A 10 0.41 17.73 0.57
CA ARG A 10 0.01 16.31 0.49
C ARG A 10 0.52 15.51 1.69
N GLU A 11 1.78 15.72 2.10
CA GLU A 11 2.30 15.09 3.33
C GLU A 11 1.54 15.55 4.56
N ALA A 12 1.32 16.85 4.70
CA ALA A 12 0.58 17.41 5.84
C ALA A 12 -0.85 16.83 5.93
N ALA A 13 -1.53 16.64 4.79
CA ALA A 13 -2.83 16.00 4.76
C ALA A 13 -2.78 14.54 5.24
N ALA A 14 -1.79 13.77 4.81
CA ALA A 14 -1.62 12.39 5.28
C ALA A 14 -1.29 12.32 6.77
N MET A 15 -0.42 13.21 7.27
CA MET A 15 -0.08 13.33 8.69
C MET A 15 -1.28 13.75 9.55
N ALA A 16 -2.12 14.66 9.06
CA ALA A 16 -3.35 15.03 9.74
C ALA A 16 -4.28 13.81 9.92
N CYS A 17 -4.41 12.97 8.89
CA CYS A 17 -5.18 11.72 8.99
C CYS A 17 -4.54 10.72 9.96
N GLN A 18 -3.20 10.65 10.04
CA GLN A 18 -2.52 9.81 11.03
C GLN A 18 -2.88 10.26 12.45
N ILE A 19 -2.81 11.56 12.73
CA ILE A 19 -3.15 12.14 14.05
C ILE A 19 -4.62 11.86 14.41
N ILE A 20 -5.55 12.04 13.46
CA ILE A 20 -6.97 11.75 13.68
C ILE A 20 -7.16 10.25 13.92
N GLY A 21 -6.53 9.40 13.10
CA GLY A 21 -6.65 7.95 13.17
C GLY A 21 -6.07 7.34 14.44
N GLU A 22 -5.03 7.95 15.02
CA GLU A 22 -4.48 7.53 16.31
C GLU A 22 -5.51 7.66 17.44
N GLN A 23 -6.38 8.67 17.36
CA GLN A 23 -7.45 8.88 18.33
C GLN A 23 -8.70 8.09 17.98
N ASP A 24 -9.05 8.04 16.69
CA ASP A 24 -10.19 7.30 16.18
C ASP A 24 -9.97 6.83 14.74
N PHE A 25 -9.56 5.57 14.61
CA PHE A 25 -9.39 4.92 13.32
C PHE A 25 -10.70 4.85 12.53
N SER A 26 -11.85 4.73 13.19
CA SER A 26 -13.14 4.59 12.52
C SER A 26 -13.50 5.86 11.75
N THR A 27 -13.16 7.04 12.28
CA THR A 27 -13.35 8.33 11.61
C THR A 27 -12.60 8.37 10.27
N ILE A 28 -11.30 8.04 10.24
CA ILE A 28 -10.54 8.07 8.99
C ILE A 28 -10.93 6.95 8.04
N LYS A 29 -11.28 5.76 8.56
CA LYS A 29 -11.78 4.64 7.75
C LYS A 29 -13.05 5.04 7.02
N ASN A 30 -14.05 5.56 7.73
CA ASN A 30 -15.32 5.97 7.14
C ASN A 30 -15.13 7.06 6.09
N TRP A 31 -14.25 8.02 6.36
CA TRP A 31 -13.93 9.07 5.39
C TRP A 31 -13.22 8.51 4.14
N PHE A 32 -12.26 7.62 4.31
CA PHE A 32 -11.58 6.96 3.19
C PHE A 32 -12.56 6.14 2.34
N GLU A 33 -13.45 5.36 2.96
CA GLU A 33 -14.48 4.60 2.25
C GLU A 33 -15.43 5.51 1.44
N GLN A 34 -15.72 6.71 1.92
CA GLN A 34 -16.54 7.69 1.20
C GLN A 34 -15.82 8.31 -0.01
N ILE A 35 -14.54 8.66 0.11
CA ILE A 35 -13.81 9.36 -0.96
C ILE A 35 -13.17 8.40 -1.97
N TYR A 36 -12.95 7.14 -1.60
CA TYR A 36 -12.22 6.18 -2.42
C TYR A 36 -12.79 5.99 -3.84
N PRO A 37 -14.12 5.86 -4.04
CA PRO A 37 -14.69 5.59 -5.38
C PRO A 37 -14.28 6.60 -6.45
N ASP A 38 -14.19 7.87 -6.08
CA ASP A 38 -13.86 8.99 -6.98
C ASP A 38 -12.42 9.50 -6.80
N SER A 39 -11.60 8.76 -6.05
CA SER A 39 -10.26 9.23 -5.66
C SER A 39 -9.27 9.26 -6.82
N SER A 40 -8.52 10.36 -6.93
CA SER A 40 -7.39 10.47 -7.84
C SER A 40 -6.20 9.60 -7.42
N LEU A 41 -5.22 9.38 -8.31
CA LEU A 41 -3.99 8.65 -7.96
C LEU A 41 -3.22 9.29 -6.80
N LEU A 42 -3.26 10.62 -6.67
CA LEU A 42 -2.63 11.33 -5.55
C LEU A 42 -3.42 11.16 -4.25
N GLU A 43 -4.76 11.04 -4.33
CA GLU A 43 -5.61 10.74 -3.17
C GLU A 43 -5.41 9.31 -2.70
N LYS A 44 -5.42 8.31 -3.60
CA LYS A 44 -5.05 6.91 -3.27
C LYS A 44 -3.69 6.83 -2.60
N ARG A 45 -2.73 7.63 -3.09
CA ARG A 45 -1.40 7.75 -2.49
C ARG A 45 -1.47 8.35 -1.08
N GLY A 46 -2.23 9.42 -0.89
CA GLY A 46 -2.44 10.05 0.42
C GLY A 46 -3.06 9.09 1.44
N ILE A 47 -4.07 8.33 1.02
CA ILE A 47 -4.74 7.30 1.83
C ILE A 47 -3.73 6.22 2.27
N LEU A 48 -2.95 5.67 1.34
CA LEU A 48 -1.92 4.67 1.67
C LEU A 48 -0.88 5.18 2.66
N VAL A 49 -0.37 6.40 2.45
CA VAL A 49 0.63 7.01 3.34
C VAL A 49 0.04 7.26 4.73
N ALA A 50 -1.21 7.72 4.80
CA ALA A 50 -1.90 7.92 6.06
C ALA A 50 -2.05 6.60 6.84
N LEU A 51 -2.46 5.52 6.16
CA LEU A 51 -2.65 4.20 6.78
C LEU A 51 -1.35 3.48 7.13
N ALA A 52 -0.26 3.77 6.41
CA ALA A 52 1.07 3.20 6.59
C ALA A 52 1.80 3.74 7.84
N HIS A 53 1.07 3.81 8.94
CA HIS A 53 1.48 4.39 10.21
C HIS A 53 1.33 3.36 11.33
N PRO A 54 2.42 2.85 11.93
CA PRO A 54 2.37 1.73 12.88
C PRO A 54 1.36 1.88 14.04
N PRO A 55 1.16 3.07 14.65
CA PRO A 55 0.14 3.27 15.68
C PRO A 55 -1.29 2.90 15.25
N LEU A 56 -1.61 2.98 13.94
CA LEU A 56 -2.93 2.62 13.41
C LEU A 56 -3.10 1.10 13.23
N LEU A 57 -2.00 0.35 13.23
CA LEU A 57 -1.95 -1.08 12.88
C LEU A 57 -1.85 -1.97 14.14
N THR A 58 -2.34 -1.47 15.27
CA THR A 58 -2.29 -2.16 16.58
C THR A 58 -3.39 -3.21 16.75
N THR A 59 -4.45 -3.14 15.94
CA THR A 59 -5.53 -4.14 15.93
C THR A 59 -5.52 -4.95 14.64
N ALA A 60 -5.97 -6.21 14.72
CA ALA A 60 -6.13 -7.06 13.55
C ALA A 60 -7.13 -6.45 12.55
N ALA A 61 -8.24 -5.90 13.02
CA ALA A 61 -9.27 -5.29 12.17
C ALA A 61 -8.73 -4.12 11.34
N ASN A 62 -7.94 -3.22 11.94
CA ASN A 62 -7.35 -2.10 11.23
C ASN A 62 -6.34 -2.59 10.17
N THR A 63 -5.54 -3.58 10.52
CA THR A 63 -4.51 -4.11 9.61
C THR A 63 -5.15 -4.83 8.42
N VAL A 64 -6.21 -5.61 8.64
CA VAL A 64 -7.01 -6.24 7.59
C VAL A 64 -7.59 -5.19 6.64
N TYR A 65 -8.17 -4.11 7.17
CA TYR A 65 -8.67 -3.01 6.35
C TYR A 65 -7.58 -2.39 5.47
N CYS A 66 -6.41 -2.10 6.04
CA CYS A 66 -5.28 -1.54 5.32
C CYS A 66 -4.77 -2.46 4.19
N LEU A 67 -4.68 -3.78 4.46
CA LEU A 67 -4.28 -4.77 3.47
C LEU A 67 -5.30 -4.86 2.32
N ASN A 68 -6.59 -4.94 2.63
CA ASN A 68 -7.66 -5.01 1.64
C ASN A 68 -7.69 -3.76 0.75
N LEU A 69 -7.56 -2.57 1.34
CA LEU A 69 -7.52 -1.33 0.59
C LEU A 69 -6.26 -1.24 -0.29
N CYS A 70 -5.12 -1.76 0.18
CA CYS A 70 -3.91 -1.85 -0.62
C CYS A 70 -4.09 -2.79 -1.81
N GLU A 71 -4.69 -3.97 -1.62
CA GLU A 71 -5.05 -4.91 -2.69
C GLU A 71 -5.98 -4.25 -3.72
N GLN A 72 -6.99 -3.50 -3.27
CA GLN A 72 -7.90 -2.76 -4.13
C GLN A 72 -7.15 -1.72 -4.98
N ILE A 73 -6.21 -0.96 -4.40
CA ILE A 73 -5.39 0.00 -5.16
C ILE A 73 -4.51 -0.71 -6.20
N PHE A 74 -3.95 -1.89 -5.89
CA PHE A 74 -3.22 -2.68 -6.88
C PHE A 74 -4.11 -3.10 -8.06
N ASN A 75 -5.36 -3.50 -7.78
CA ASN A 75 -6.32 -3.88 -8.81
C ASN A 75 -6.71 -2.70 -9.69
N ASP A 76 -6.88 -1.52 -9.09
CA ASP A 76 -7.26 -0.30 -9.82
C ASP A 76 -6.16 0.19 -10.78
N ILE A 77 -4.88 0.15 -10.36
CA ILE A 77 -3.78 0.76 -11.14
C ILE A 77 -3.01 -0.25 -12.00
N PHE A 78 -3.19 -1.54 -11.74
CA PHE A 78 -2.69 -2.62 -12.58
C PHE A 78 -3.85 -3.53 -12.93
N PRO A 79 -4.71 -3.17 -13.91
CA PRO A 79 -5.80 -4.04 -14.32
C PRO A 79 -5.24 -5.29 -15.03
N SER A 80 -5.97 -6.40 -14.93
CA SER A 80 -5.53 -7.72 -15.43
C SER A 80 -5.53 -7.85 -16.95
N ASP A 81 -6.13 -6.91 -17.66
CA ASP A 81 -6.30 -6.90 -19.11
C ASP A 81 -5.14 -6.26 -19.89
N HIS A 82 -4.01 -6.00 -19.21
CA HIS A 82 -2.79 -5.44 -19.82
C HIS A 82 -3.00 -4.11 -20.57
N GLN A 83 -3.99 -3.31 -20.16
CA GLN A 83 -4.13 -1.93 -20.66
C GLN A 83 -2.84 -1.13 -20.45
N THR A 84 -2.64 -0.10 -21.28
CA THR A 84 -1.51 0.83 -21.17
C THR A 84 -1.45 1.40 -19.75
N ILE A 85 -0.38 1.09 -19.05
CA ILE A 85 -0.16 1.54 -17.67
C ILE A 85 0.11 3.03 -17.69
N ASP A 86 -0.66 3.78 -16.88
CA ASP A 86 -0.46 5.21 -16.71
C ASP A 86 1.03 5.53 -16.41
N GLN A 87 1.62 6.44 -17.16
CA GLN A 87 2.99 6.92 -16.96
C GLN A 87 3.04 8.36 -16.40
N SER A 88 1.91 8.87 -15.92
CA SER A 88 1.80 10.18 -15.28
C SER A 88 2.69 10.30 -14.04
N GLU A 89 3.05 11.54 -13.70
CA GLU A 89 3.78 11.81 -12.44
C GLU A 89 2.95 11.41 -11.20
N ALA A 90 1.62 11.46 -11.28
CA ALA A 90 0.74 11.01 -10.22
C ALA A 90 0.87 9.49 -10.01
N PHE A 91 0.88 8.71 -11.08
CA PHE A 91 1.14 7.26 -11.02
C PHE A 91 2.52 6.95 -10.44
N LYS A 92 3.58 7.62 -10.92
CA LYS A 92 4.94 7.42 -10.39
C LYS A 92 5.01 7.72 -8.88
N THR A 93 4.32 8.77 -8.43
CA THR A 93 4.24 9.15 -7.01
C THR A 93 3.52 8.08 -6.17
N LEU A 94 2.39 7.58 -6.66
CA LEU A 94 1.65 6.48 -6.01
C LEU A 94 2.48 5.21 -5.94
N LYS A 95 3.04 4.78 -7.07
CA LYS A 95 3.94 3.62 -7.15
C LYS A 95 5.09 3.73 -6.14
N LYS A 96 5.70 4.91 -6.01
CA LYS A 96 6.81 5.11 -5.07
C LYS A 96 6.39 4.88 -3.62
N SER A 97 5.15 5.23 -3.28
CA SER A 97 4.58 4.96 -1.96
C SER A 97 4.32 3.46 -1.78
N LEU A 98 3.78 2.78 -2.81
CA LEU A 98 3.58 1.32 -2.81
C LEU A 98 4.88 0.52 -2.59
N GLU A 99 6.05 1.02 -3.06
CA GLU A 99 7.38 0.43 -2.82
C GLU A 99 7.82 0.44 -1.32
N TYR A 100 7.03 1.03 -0.43
CA TYR A 100 7.32 1.13 0.99
C TYR A 100 6.15 0.70 1.89
N VAL A 101 4.92 1.15 1.61
CA VAL A 101 3.77 0.97 2.52
C VAL A 101 3.43 -0.50 2.76
N LEU A 102 3.58 -1.35 1.74
CA LEU A 102 3.26 -2.77 1.84
C LEU A 102 4.13 -3.47 2.90
N SER A 103 5.41 -3.10 3.01
CA SER A 103 6.28 -3.61 4.07
C SER A 103 5.83 -3.21 5.47
N VAL A 104 5.13 -2.08 5.64
CA VAL A 104 4.54 -1.65 6.92
C VAL A 104 3.40 -2.59 7.28
N PHE A 105 2.46 -2.80 6.35
CA PHE A 105 1.29 -3.65 6.56
C PHE A 105 1.68 -5.11 6.81
N VAL A 106 2.60 -5.65 6.00
CA VAL A 106 3.11 -7.03 6.16
C VAL A 106 3.84 -7.22 7.49
N ALA A 107 4.51 -6.18 8.00
CA ALA A 107 5.15 -6.26 9.32
C ALA A 107 4.13 -6.28 10.47
N ALA A 108 2.96 -5.64 10.29
CA ALA A 108 1.88 -5.62 11.26
C ALA A 108 1.08 -6.93 11.27
N ASP A 109 0.78 -7.50 10.10
CA ASP A 109 0.20 -8.85 9.96
C ASP A 109 1.00 -9.69 8.94
N PRO A 110 1.99 -10.47 9.41
CA PRO A 110 2.82 -11.31 8.56
C PRO A 110 2.12 -12.57 8.02
N LEU A 111 0.91 -12.89 8.46
CA LEU A 111 0.15 -13.99 7.85
C LEU A 111 -0.53 -13.45 6.60
N LEU A 112 -1.49 -12.54 6.78
CA LEU A 112 -2.28 -11.98 5.69
C LEU A 112 -1.44 -11.14 4.73
N GLY A 113 -0.42 -10.44 5.24
CA GLY A 113 0.48 -9.65 4.41
C GLY A 113 1.28 -10.51 3.42
N PHE A 114 1.78 -11.67 3.85
CA PHE A 114 2.49 -12.56 2.93
C PHE A 114 1.55 -13.28 1.96
N ASP A 115 0.30 -13.55 2.36
CA ASP A 115 -0.73 -14.06 1.45
C ASP A 115 -1.05 -13.03 0.34
N LEU A 116 -1.16 -11.75 0.68
CA LEU A 116 -1.31 -10.68 -0.32
C LEU A 116 -0.08 -10.58 -1.24
N LEU A 117 1.14 -10.66 -0.69
CA LEU A 117 2.37 -10.66 -1.50
C LEU A 117 2.40 -11.83 -2.49
N ALA A 118 1.95 -13.02 -2.07
CA ALA A 118 1.87 -14.21 -2.91
C ALA A 118 0.87 -14.02 -4.06
N LYS A 119 -0.36 -13.58 -3.75
CA LYS A 119 -1.38 -13.24 -4.76
C LYS A 119 -0.87 -12.23 -5.79
N LEU A 120 -0.16 -11.19 -5.33
CA LEU A 120 0.40 -10.16 -6.22
C LEU A 120 1.53 -10.72 -7.10
N ALA A 121 2.36 -11.62 -6.59
CA ALA A 121 3.42 -12.27 -7.35
C ALA A 121 2.87 -13.18 -8.46
N GLU A 122 1.76 -13.89 -8.21
CA GLU A 122 1.07 -14.74 -9.20
C GLU A 122 0.60 -13.98 -10.43
N ARG A 123 0.42 -12.64 -10.33
CA ARG A 123 0.05 -11.81 -11.49
C ARG A 123 1.15 -11.71 -12.54
N LYS A 124 2.38 -12.15 -12.23
CA LYS A 124 3.56 -12.14 -13.13
C LYS A 124 3.80 -10.81 -13.84
N HIS A 125 3.41 -9.71 -13.20
CA HIS A 125 3.44 -8.39 -13.81
C HIS A 125 4.73 -7.67 -13.43
N GLN A 126 5.53 -7.27 -14.44
CA GLN A 126 6.88 -6.74 -14.22
C GLN A 126 6.91 -5.54 -13.25
N GLN A 127 5.93 -4.63 -13.33
CA GLN A 127 5.89 -3.48 -12.43
C GLN A 127 5.46 -3.85 -11.02
N ILE A 128 4.56 -4.82 -10.85
CA ILE A 128 4.16 -5.32 -9.53
C ILE A 128 5.37 -5.98 -8.89
N ASN A 129 6.08 -6.87 -9.62
CA ASN A 129 7.29 -7.52 -9.12
C ASN A 129 8.34 -6.50 -8.65
N LYS A 130 8.56 -5.39 -9.38
CA LYS A 130 9.45 -4.31 -8.92
C LYS A 130 9.01 -3.70 -7.58
N ILE A 131 7.71 -3.47 -7.38
CA ILE A 131 7.15 -2.97 -6.12
C ILE A 131 7.34 -4.00 -5.00
N LEU A 132 7.08 -5.29 -5.27
CA LEU A 132 7.25 -6.36 -4.28
C LEU A 132 8.72 -6.47 -3.85
N LYS A 133 9.67 -6.53 -4.80
CA LYS A 133 11.10 -6.59 -4.51
C LYS A 133 11.57 -5.42 -3.63
N ALA A 134 11.06 -4.20 -3.88
CA ALA A 134 11.36 -3.04 -3.04
C ALA A 134 10.89 -3.21 -1.59
N ASN A 135 9.70 -3.78 -1.36
CA ASN A 135 9.18 -4.04 -0.02
C ASN A 135 9.86 -5.21 0.68
N LEU A 136 10.12 -6.30 -0.03
CA LEU A 136 10.79 -7.50 0.51
C LEU A 136 12.22 -7.20 0.99
N SER A 137 12.87 -6.17 0.43
CA SER A 137 14.19 -5.70 0.86
C SER A 137 14.21 -4.93 2.19
N LYS A 138 13.05 -4.53 2.74
CA LYS A 138 13.00 -3.69 3.94
C LYS A 138 13.43 -4.47 5.17
N SER A 139 14.26 -3.85 6.01
CA SER A 139 14.85 -4.45 7.22
C SER A 139 13.82 -5.03 8.20
N ARG A 140 12.63 -4.43 8.27
CA ARG A 140 11.51 -4.93 9.09
C ARG A 140 11.03 -6.33 8.68
N LEU A 141 11.22 -6.71 7.41
CA LEU A 141 10.88 -8.03 6.89
C LEU A 141 12.10 -8.94 6.84
N THR A 142 13.22 -8.47 6.28
CA THR A 142 14.43 -9.31 6.06
C THR A 142 15.02 -9.85 7.36
N LYS A 143 14.88 -9.14 8.48
CA LYS A 143 15.40 -9.61 9.78
C LYS A 143 14.67 -10.83 10.34
N LYS A 144 13.41 -11.07 9.94
CA LYS A 144 12.54 -12.09 10.59
C LYS A 144 11.95 -13.11 9.63
N TYR A 145 11.79 -12.77 8.34
CA TYR A 145 10.93 -13.53 7.42
C TYR A 145 11.65 -14.00 6.16
N MET A 146 12.97 -14.21 6.20
CA MET A 146 13.77 -14.63 5.02
C MET A 146 13.18 -15.85 4.29
N LEU A 147 12.72 -16.87 5.01
CA LEU A 147 12.13 -18.05 4.38
C LEU A 147 10.84 -17.72 3.60
N LYS A 148 9.97 -16.86 4.14
CA LYS A 148 8.76 -16.42 3.43
C LYS A 148 9.12 -15.51 2.24
N ILE A 149 10.10 -14.63 2.41
CA ILE A 149 10.59 -13.74 1.35
C ILE A 149 11.12 -14.53 0.15
N ASN A 150 11.93 -15.57 0.39
CA ASN A 150 12.48 -16.41 -0.68
C ASN A 150 11.38 -17.11 -1.49
N LYS A 151 10.32 -17.60 -0.83
CA LYS A 151 9.17 -18.17 -1.53
C LYS A 151 8.51 -17.17 -2.48
N ILE A 152 8.35 -15.91 -2.06
CA ILE A 152 7.80 -14.88 -2.95
C ILE A 152 8.74 -14.60 -4.13
N TYR A 153 10.06 -14.60 -3.92
CA TYR A 153 11.02 -14.48 -5.03
C TYR A 153 10.89 -15.61 -6.05
N GLU A 154 10.80 -16.86 -5.58
CA GLU A 154 10.60 -18.03 -6.45
C GLU A 154 9.31 -17.90 -7.29
N MET A 155 8.22 -17.41 -6.69
CA MET A 155 6.96 -17.19 -7.42
C MET A 155 7.07 -16.10 -8.50
N MET A 156 7.89 -15.07 -8.29
CA MET A 156 8.07 -13.96 -9.25
C MET A 156 8.98 -14.32 -10.44
N ASP A 157 9.87 -15.29 -10.28
CA ASP A 157 10.86 -15.69 -11.27
C ASP A 157 10.39 -16.91 -12.12
N GLN A 158 9.23 -17.50 -11.80
CA GLN A 158 8.51 -18.53 -12.57
C GLN A 158 7.56 -17.94 -13.62
#